data_AF-S9ZP96-F1
#
_entry.id   AF-S9ZP96-F1
#
_cell.length_a   1.000
_cell.length_b   1.000
_cell.length_c   1.000
_cell.angle_alpha   90.00
_cell.angle_beta   90.00
_cell.angle_gamma   90.00
#
_symmetry.space_group_name_H-M   'P 1'
#
loop_
_entity.id
_entity.type
_entity.pdbx_description
1 polymer ?
#
loop_
_entity_poly.entity_id
_entity_poly.type
_entity_poly.pdbx_seq_one_letter_code
_entity_poly.pdbx_strand_id
1 'polypeptide(L)'
;MEESRLRPFFVSSASPNSFFIDEGSVSVGADQVVRYTLVVRTPGGAENITFEGLRCATGERRIYASARRDGEWTPLKNSAWQAINDNAYNRPRAALAYDYFCDGPAPPRDREHALRLLRSPRDVFQPFGAR
;
A
#
# COMPACT_ATOMS: atom_id res chain seq x y z
N MET A 1 15.41 -6.70 -1.76
CA MET A 1 14.70 -5.43 -2.04
C MET A 1 15.75 -4.35 -2.20
N GLU A 2 15.62 -3.47 -3.19
CA GLU A 2 16.62 -2.41 -3.42
C GLU A 2 16.09 -1.07 -2.89
N GLU A 3 16.91 -0.38 -2.08
CA GLU A 3 16.54 0.86 -1.40
C GLU A 3 16.13 1.97 -2.39
N SER A 4 16.75 2.01 -3.57
CA SER A 4 16.47 2.98 -4.64
C SER A 4 15.02 2.92 -5.16
N ARG A 5 14.33 1.78 -4.94
CA ARG A 5 12.95 1.55 -5.39
C ARG A 5 11.92 1.85 -4.31
N LEU A 6 12.34 2.22 -3.11
CA LEU A 6 11.44 2.58 -2.03
C LEU A 6 10.87 3.98 -2.27
N ARG A 7 9.58 4.01 -2.59
CA ARG A 7 8.80 5.23 -2.71
C ARG A 7 8.21 5.58 -1.34
N PRO A 8 8.60 6.69 -0.70
CA PRO A 8 7.90 7.17 0.48
C PRO A 8 6.47 7.59 0.11
N PHE A 9 5.53 7.35 1.01
CA PHE A 9 4.17 7.88 0.89
C PHE A 9 3.68 8.41 2.24
N PHE A 10 2.79 9.39 2.19
CA PHE A 10 2.23 10.01 3.38
C PHE A 10 1.06 9.19 3.91
N VAL A 11 1.01 9.00 5.23
CA VAL A 11 -0.08 8.30 5.94
C VAL A 11 -0.82 9.27 6.86
N SER A 12 -0.11 9.90 7.80
CA SER A 12 -0.63 10.99 8.62
C SER A 12 0.50 11.70 9.37
N SER A 13 0.28 12.96 9.76
CA SER A 13 1.20 13.71 10.64
C SER A 13 1.21 13.20 12.07
N ALA A 14 0.23 12.38 12.47
CA ALA A 14 0.12 11.81 13.81
C ALA A 14 0.95 10.53 13.99
N SER A 15 1.50 9.95 12.91
CA SER A 15 2.37 8.78 13.00
C SER A 15 3.85 9.20 12.94
N PRO A 16 4.70 8.73 13.87
CA PRO A 16 6.13 8.98 13.79
C PRO A 16 6.85 7.99 12.86
N ASN A 17 6.13 7.04 12.25
CA ASN A 17 6.71 6.03 11.37
C ASN A 17 6.89 6.56 9.95
N SER A 18 7.89 6.03 9.25
CA SER A 18 8.06 6.24 7.81
C SER A 18 7.54 5.04 7.04
N PHE A 19 6.83 5.31 5.94
CA PHE A 19 6.12 4.30 5.16
C PHE A 19 6.59 4.34 3.71
N PHE A 20 6.84 3.16 3.14
CA PHE A 20 7.35 3.03 1.78
C PHE A 20 6.66 1.89 1.03
N ILE A 21 6.56 2.05 -0.30
CA ILE A 21 6.23 0.98 -1.24
C ILE A 21 7.48 0.65 -2.07
N ASP A 22 7.79 -0.64 -2.26
CA ASP A 22 8.77 -1.05 -3.29
C ASP A 22 8.11 -0.98 -4.67
N GLU A 23 8.44 0.03 -5.48
CA GLU A 23 7.89 0.21 -6.84
C GLU A 23 8.15 -1.01 -7.75
N GLY A 24 9.19 -1.81 -7.46
CA GLY A 24 9.48 -3.04 -8.20
C GLY A 24 8.51 -4.18 -7.91
N SER A 25 7.81 -4.14 -6.78
CA SER A 25 6.85 -5.16 -6.35
C SER A 25 5.41 -4.90 -6.84
N VAL A 26 5.14 -3.68 -7.32
CA VAL A 26 3.78 -3.24 -7.67
C VAL A 26 3.26 -3.99 -8.89
N SER A 27 2.08 -4.57 -8.77
CA SER A 27 1.34 -5.16 -9.87
C SER A 27 -0.17 -4.99 -9.70
N VAL A 28 -0.90 -4.97 -10.81
CA VAL A 28 -2.36 -5.06 -10.83
C VAL A 28 -2.72 -6.35 -11.54
N GLY A 29 -3.34 -7.29 -10.83
CA GLY A 29 -3.74 -8.57 -11.40
C GLY A 29 -5.04 -8.47 -12.20
N ALA A 30 -5.29 -9.46 -13.06
CA ALA A 30 -6.58 -9.60 -13.75
C ALA A 30 -7.76 -9.74 -12.76
N ASP A 31 -7.48 -10.18 -11.53
CA ASP A 31 -8.40 -10.25 -10.40
C ASP A 31 -8.68 -8.90 -9.74
N GLN A 32 -8.24 -7.79 -10.34
CA GLN A 32 -8.45 -6.42 -9.86
C GLN A 32 -7.82 -6.13 -8.49
N VAL A 33 -6.84 -6.95 -8.08
CA VAL A 33 -6.08 -6.77 -6.83
C VAL A 33 -4.76 -6.06 -7.12
N VAL A 34 -4.52 -4.96 -6.40
CA VAL A 34 -3.23 -4.27 -6.37
C VAL A 34 -2.32 -4.99 -5.39
N ARG A 35 -1.19 -5.51 -5.85
CA ARG A 35 -0.20 -6.18 -5.01
C ARG A 35 1.05 -5.35 -4.89
N TYR A 36 1.61 -5.29 -3.69
CA TYR A 36 2.79 -4.46 -3.39
C TYR A 36 3.49 -4.96 -2.13
N THR A 37 4.74 -4.55 -1.97
CA THR A 37 5.47 -4.68 -0.71
C THR A 37 5.41 -3.35 0.04
N LEU A 38 4.89 -3.39 1.26
CA LEU A 38 4.87 -2.30 2.22
C LEU A 38 6.06 -2.43 3.17
N VAL A 39 6.78 -1.34 3.36
CA VAL A 39 7.85 -1.21 4.35
C VAL A 39 7.45 -0.14 5.36
N VAL A 40 7.47 -0.48 6.64
CA VAL A 40 7.21 0.45 7.75
C VAL A 40 8.44 0.50 8.65
N ARG A 41 9.04 1.69 8.77
CA ARG A 41 10.18 1.94 9.63
C ARG A 41 9.73 2.76 10.84
N THR A 42 10.08 2.32 12.04
CA THR A 42 9.81 3.07 13.28
C THR A 42 11.04 3.88 13.68
N PRO A 43 10.87 4.97 14.46
CA PRO A 43 12.00 5.73 15.00
C PRO A 43 12.94 4.86 15.87
N GLY A 44 12.41 3.82 16.51
CA GLY A 44 13.19 2.87 17.31
C GLY A 44 14.01 1.86 16.50
N GLY A 45 14.07 2.00 15.17
CA GLY A 45 14.88 1.16 14.29
C GLY A 45 14.22 -0.15 13.85
N ALA A 46 12.99 -0.44 14.31
CA ALA A 46 12.25 -1.60 13.85
C ALA A 46 11.77 -1.39 12.41
N GLU A 47 11.83 -2.45 11.62
CA GLU A 47 11.35 -2.45 10.24
C GLU A 47 10.39 -3.62 10.03
N ASN A 48 9.20 -3.32 9.53
CA ASN A 48 8.20 -4.32 9.18
C ASN A 48 8.03 -4.33 7.66
N ILE A 49 8.24 -5.48 7.04
CA ILE A 49 8.13 -5.65 5.60
C ILE A 49 7.05 -6.68 5.32
N THR A 50 6.06 -6.33 4.50
CA THR A 50 4.94 -7.21 4.15
C THR A 50 4.66 -7.17 2.67
N PHE A 51 4.33 -8.33 2.08
CA PHE A 51 3.77 -8.42 0.73
C PHE A 51 2.25 -8.55 0.85
N GLU A 52 1.54 -7.62 0.24
CA GLU A 52 0.12 -7.38 0.46
C GLU A 52 -0.66 -7.32 -0.84
N GLY A 53 -1.96 -7.55 -0.72
CA GLY A 53 -2.95 -7.32 -1.75
C GLY A 53 -4.02 -6.38 -1.24
N LEU A 54 -4.44 -5.44 -2.08
CA LEU A 54 -5.53 -4.51 -1.84
C LEU A 54 -6.62 -4.73 -2.88
N ARG A 55 -7.85 -4.89 -2.41
CA ARG A 55 -9.05 -5.07 -3.24
C ARG A 55 -9.96 -3.86 -3.09
N CYS A 56 -9.91 -2.95 -4.05
CA CYS A 56 -10.68 -1.71 -4.03
C CYS A 56 -12.20 -1.96 -3.97
N ALA A 57 -12.70 -2.94 -4.73
CA ALA A 57 -14.13 -3.23 -4.83
C ALA A 57 -14.82 -3.53 -3.50
N THR A 58 -14.08 -4.07 -2.52
CA THR A 58 -14.62 -4.45 -1.20
C THR A 58 -13.96 -3.71 -0.05
N GLY A 59 -12.96 -2.85 -0.31
CA GLY A 59 -12.21 -2.17 0.76
C GLY A 59 -11.44 -3.14 1.66
N GLU A 60 -10.89 -4.22 1.07
CA GLU A 60 -10.22 -5.27 1.82
C GLU A 60 -8.72 -5.32 1.51
N ARG A 61 -7.96 -5.74 2.51
CA ARG A 61 -6.53 -6.04 2.38
C ARG A 61 -6.25 -7.49 2.74
N ARG A 62 -5.21 -8.05 2.16
CA ARG A 62 -4.66 -9.36 2.50
C ARG A 62 -3.16 -9.25 2.62
N ILE A 63 -2.59 -9.87 3.64
CA ILE A 63 -1.14 -9.97 3.80
C ILE A 63 -0.75 -11.39 3.44
N TYR A 64 0.09 -11.54 2.42
CA TYR A 64 0.51 -12.85 1.88
C TYR A 64 1.74 -13.37 2.61
N ALA A 65 2.72 -12.50 2.86
CA ALA A 65 3.99 -12.85 3.48
C ALA A 65 4.58 -11.64 4.22
N SER A 66 5.49 -11.91 5.14
CA SER A 66 6.34 -10.90 5.79
C SER A 66 7.80 -11.23 5.53
N ALA A 67 8.64 -10.20 5.43
CA ALA A 67 10.08 -10.37 5.28
C ALA A 67 10.85 -9.82 6.48
N ARG A 68 12.04 -10.39 6.70
CA ARG A 68 13.09 -9.81 7.53
C ARG A 68 13.97 -8.87 6.69
N ARG A 69 14.81 -8.06 7.36
CA ARG A 69 15.78 -7.17 6.69
C ARG A 69 16.74 -7.88 5.75
N ASP A 70 17.08 -9.13 6.08
CA ASP A 70 17.95 -10.00 5.27
C ASP A 70 17.28 -10.47 3.96
N GLY A 71 15.98 -10.17 3.76
CA GLY A 71 15.23 -10.51 2.57
C GLY A 71 14.55 -11.88 2.61
N GLU A 72 14.65 -12.62 3.72
CA GLU A 72 13.95 -13.89 3.88
C GLU A 72 12.43 -13.65 4.01
N TRP A 73 11.65 -14.30 3.15
CA TRP A 73 10.19 -14.22 3.14
C TRP A 73 9.55 -15.40 3.86
N THR A 74 8.66 -15.11 4.79
CA THR A 74 7.81 -16.10 5.45
C THR A 74 6.35 -15.89 5.05
N PRO A 75 5.69 -16.89 4.41
CA PRO A 75 4.26 -16.84 4.17
C PRO A 75 3.46 -16.72 5.47
N LEU A 76 2.41 -15.91 5.47
CA LEU A 76 1.50 -15.84 6.61
C LEU A 76 0.63 -17.10 6.65
N LYS A 77 0.65 -17.79 7.81
CA LYS A 77 -0.17 -18.98 8.06
C LYS A 77 -1.67 -18.73 7.83
N ASN A 78 -2.16 -17.58 8.28
CA ASN A 78 -3.57 -17.17 8.17
C ASN A 78 -3.72 -15.97 7.23
N SER A 79 -3.36 -16.16 5.96
CA SER A 79 -3.51 -15.14 4.93
C SER A 79 -4.96 -15.08 4.42
N ALA A 80 -5.77 -14.23 5.06
CA ALA A 80 -7.16 -13.97 4.69
C ALA A 80 -7.40 -12.50 4.31
N TRP A 81 -8.44 -12.26 3.50
CA TRP A 81 -8.97 -10.93 3.26
C TRP A 81 -9.56 -10.37 4.56
N GLN A 82 -9.27 -9.11 4.84
CA GLN A 82 -9.76 -8.40 6.02
C GLN A 82 -10.15 -6.98 5.62
N ALA A 83 -11.27 -6.50 6.13
CA ALA A 83 -11.73 -5.14 5.92
C ALA A 83 -10.70 -4.12 6.43
N ILE A 84 -10.54 -3.02 5.68
CA ILE A 84 -9.75 -1.88 6.10
C ILE A 84 -10.60 -1.04 7.05
N ASN A 85 -10.42 -1.31 8.35
CA ASN A 85 -11.07 -0.57 9.44
C ASN A 85 -10.20 0.60 9.92
N ASP A 86 -10.83 1.62 10.51
CA ASP A 86 -10.12 2.75 11.10
C ASP A 86 -9.40 2.35 12.39
N ASN A 87 -8.13 1.97 12.27
CA ASN A 87 -7.23 1.73 13.38
C ASN A 87 -5.77 2.00 12.98
N ALA A 88 -4.89 2.19 13.97
CA ALA A 88 -3.49 2.57 13.73
C ALA A 88 -2.73 1.58 12.81
N TYR A 89 -3.01 0.28 12.90
CA TYR A 89 -2.36 -0.74 12.07
C TYR A 89 -2.79 -0.64 10.60
N ASN A 90 -4.07 -0.35 10.35
CA ASN A 90 -4.62 -0.25 9.01
C ASN A 90 -4.41 1.12 8.37
N ARG A 91 -4.04 2.17 9.11
CA ARG A 91 -3.77 3.52 8.56
C ARG A 91 -2.94 3.54 7.27
N PRO A 92 -1.77 2.87 7.16
CA PRO A 92 -1.03 2.86 5.90
C PRO A 92 -1.81 2.21 4.75
N ARG A 93 -2.63 1.19 5.04
CA ARG A 93 -3.43 0.49 4.04
C ARG A 93 -4.66 1.31 3.63
N ALA A 94 -5.24 2.04 4.57
CA ALA A 94 -6.30 3.01 4.32
C ALA A 94 -5.80 4.15 3.44
N ALA A 95 -4.62 4.73 3.75
CA ALA A 95 -4.02 5.76 2.90
C ALA A 95 -3.79 5.23 1.48
N LEU A 96 -3.13 4.08 1.33
CA LEU A 96 -2.90 3.45 0.02
C LEU A 96 -4.20 3.17 -0.73
N ALA A 97 -5.27 2.78 -0.04
CA ALA A 97 -6.57 2.56 -0.66
C ALA A 97 -7.21 3.87 -1.12
N TYR A 98 -7.39 4.82 -0.21
CA TYR A 98 -8.28 5.98 -0.42
C TYR A 98 -7.58 7.17 -1.08
N ASP A 99 -6.27 7.33 -0.86
CA ASP A 99 -5.53 8.52 -1.31
C ASP A 99 -4.69 8.23 -2.58
N TYR A 100 -4.33 6.96 -2.80
CA TYR A 100 -3.42 6.57 -3.88
C TYR A 100 -4.07 5.65 -4.90
N PHE A 101 -4.41 4.41 -4.56
CA PHE A 101 -4.70 3.39 -5.56
C PHE A 101 -6.16 3.35 -6.02
N CYS A 102 -7.12 3.46 -5.12
CA CYS A 102 -8.51 3.20 -5.47
C CYS A 102 -9.25 4.48 -5.89
N ASP A 103 -10.08 4.33 -6.92
CA ASP A 103 -11.10 5.29 -7.29
C ASP A 103 -12.48 4.74 -6.92
N GLY A 104 -12.88 4.96 -5.67
CA GLY A 104 -13.98 4.22 -5.07
C GLY A 104 -13.74 2.71 -5.19
N PRO A 105 -14.62 1.92 -5.81
CA PRO A 105 -14.44 0.48 -5.98
C PRO A 105 -13.43 0.10 -7.08
N ALA A 106 -12.97 1.05 -7.91
CA ALA A 106 -12.11 0.74 -9.06
C ALA A 106 -10.62 0.78 -8.69
N PRO A 107 -9.82 -0.25 -9.04
CA PRO A 107 -8.37 -0.19 -8.89
C PRO A 107 -7.72 0.58 -10.05
N PRO A 108 -6.39 0.85 -9.99
CA PRO A 108 -5.65 1.33 -11.15
C PRO A 108 -5.75 0.33 -12.31
N ARG A 109 -5.92 0.83 -13.53
CA ARG A 109 -6.01 0.02 -14.77
C ARG A 109 -4.85 -0.97 -14.96
N ASP A 110 -3.64 -0.57 -14.61
CA ASP A 110 -2.41 -1.32 -14.82
C ASP A 110 -1.34 -0.85 -13.82
N ARG A 111 -0.17 -1.51 -13.89
CA ARG A 111 0.98 -1.21 -13.02
C ARG A 111 1.47 0.23 -13.21
N GLU A 112 1.57 0.70 -14.45
CA GLU A 112 2.06 2.02 -14.78
C GLU A 112 1.16 3.12 -14.20
N HIS A 113 -0.15 2.90 -14.22
CA HIS A 113 -1.12 3.77 -13.58
C HIS A 113 -0.96 3.77 -12.05
N ALA A 114 -0.80 2.60 -11.42
CA ALA A 114 -0.57 2.50 -9.98
C ALA A 114 0.71 3.26 -9.54
N LEU A 115 1.81 3.12 -10.30
CA LEU A 115 3.05 3.84 -10.03
C LEU A 115 2.91 5.36 -10.19
N ARG A 116 2.09 5.81 -11.16
CA ARG A 116 1.82 7.24 -11.34
C ARG A 116 1.08 7.82 -10.14
N LEU A 117 0.09 7.09 -9.62
CA LEU A 117 -0.69 7.50 -8.44
C LEU A 117 0.19 7.58 -7.18
N LEU A 118 1.19 6.71 -7.03
CA LEU A 118 2.17 6.80 -5.93
C LEU A 118 3.07 8.04 -6.01
N ARG A 119 3.32 8.57 -7.22
CA ARG A 119 4.20 9.73 -7.44
C ARG A 119 3.44 11.05 -7.41
N SER A 120 2.14 11.00 -7.70
CA SER A 120 1.24 12.13 -7.74
C SER A 120 -0.06 11.72 -7.04
N PRO A 121 -0.06 11.65 -5.70
CA PRO A 121 -1.26 11.33 -4.94
C PRO A 121 -2.41 12.25 -5.33
N ARG A 122 -3.64 11.74 -5.21
CA ARG A 122 -4.83 12.56 -5.48
C ARG A 122 -4.81 13.75 -4.53
N ASP A 123 -4.98 14.95 -5.08
CA ASP A 123 -5.28 16.11 -4.27
C ASP A 123 -6.69 15.91 -3.70
N VAL A 124 -6.77 15.47 -2.45
CA VAL A 124 -8.04 15.29 -1.72
C VAL A 124 -8.84 16.60 -1.58
N PHE A 125 -8.26 17.75 -1.97
CA PHE A 125 -8.94 19.04 -2.02
C PHE A 125 -9.45 19.43 -3.42
N GLN A 126 -9.19 18.64 -4.47
CA GLN A 126 -9.77 18.85 -5.80
C GLN A 126 -10.89 17.82 -6.09
N PRO A 127 -12.18 18.21 -5.99
CA PRO A 127 -13.25 17.35 -6.48
C PRO A 127 -13.12 17.21 -8.01
N PHE A 128 -13.24 15.97 -8.50
CA PHE A 128 -13.36 15.69 -9.94
C PHE A 128 -14.56 16.48 -10.50
N GLY A 129 -14.32 17.46 -11.38
CA GLY A 129 -15.40 18.19 -12.05
C GLY A 129 -15.17 19.65 -12.46
N ALA A 130 -13.98 20.23 -12.28
CA ALA A 130 -13.68 21.55 -12.84
C ALA A 130 -13.09 21.42 -14.26
N ARG A 131 -13.97 21.37 -15.26
CA ARG A 131 -13.69 21.81 -16.63
C ARG A 131 -14.78 22.77 -17.06
#